data_AF-A0A9N9MD81-F1
#
_entry.id   AF-A0A9N9MD81-F1
#
_cell.length_a   1.000
_cell.length_b   1.000
_cell.length_c   1.000
_cell.angle_alpha   90.00
_cell.angle_beta   90.00
_cell.angle_gamma   90.00
#
_symmetry.space_group_name_H-M   'P 1'
#
loop_
_entity.id
_entity.type
_entity.pdbx_description
1 polymer ?
#
loop_
_entity_poly.entity_id
_entity_poly.type
_entity_poly.pdbx_seq_one_letter_code
_entity_poly.pdbx_strand_id
1 'polypeptide(L)'
;MASSMASNCALCLTRCIFKRRPNSKEGELFGCNCDGCKRFICKDCGNLSTTETDALLLQNKSLLFFCMECKACFPEINNLSQHYDQLSDKLVLKEKYISNLETDIEDLKTNLKQEIDRLKRENEMKDSHIDRLERRTQTLDDEVFEAENNYLTTIDLSKIGVKTCQLGAG
;
A
#
# COMPACT_ATOMS: atom_id res chain seq x y z
N MET A 1 -43.37 -31.95 22.42
CA MET A 1 -42.95 -33.36 22.32
C MET A 1 -41.47 -33.38 21.96
N ALA A 2 -40.58 -33.62 22.93
CA ALA A 2 -39.14 -33.64 22.68
C ALA A 2 -38.74 -35.04 22.20
N SER A 3 -38.61 -35.21 20.88
CA SER A 3 -38.10 -36.43 20.28
C SER A 3 -36.67 -36.68 20.77
N SER A 4 -36.44 -37.76 21.52
CA SER A 4 -35.10 -38.16 21.92
C SER A 4 -34.30 -38.54 20.67
N MET A 5 -33.37 -37.69 20.25
CA MET A 5 -32.49 -37.96 19.10
C MET A 5 -31.48 -39.03 19.50
N ALA A 6 -31.80 -40.32 19.38
CA ALA A 6 -30.79 -41.35 19.60
C ALA A 6 -29.86 -41.41 18.38
N SER A 7 -28.55 -41.31 18.59
CA SER A 7 -27.53 -41.42 17.54
C SER A 7 -26.55 -42.53 17.90
N ASN A 8 -26.06 -43.28 16.91
CA ASN A 8 -25.05 -44.30 17.15
C ASN A 8 -23.66 -43.68 17.17
N CYS A 9 -22.79 -44.19 18.04
CA CYS A 9 -21.38 -43.81 18.00
C CYS A 9 -20.74 -44.27 16.69
N ALA A 10 -20.02 -43.38 16.01
CA ALA A 10 -19.35 -43.70 14.76
C ALA A 10 -18.16 -44.66 14.89
N LEU A 11 -17.70 -44.97 16.12
CA LEU A 11 -16.57 -45.85 16.39
C LEU A 11 -17.02 -47.23 16.89
N CYS A 12 -17.84 -47.28 17.94
CA CYS A 12 -18.30 -48.55 18.51
C CYS A 12 -19.71 -48.97 18.08
N LEU A 13 -20.41 -48.15 17.28
CA LEU A 13 -21.79 -48.36 16.82
C LEU A 13 -22.85 -48.45 17.92
N THR A 14 -22.47 -48.33 19.19
CA THR A 14 -23.39 -48.34 20.32
C THR A 14 -24.37 -47.18 20.23
N ARG A 15 -25.65 -47.47 20.52
CA ARG A 15 -26.72 -46.47 20.55
C ARG A 15 -26.54 -45.52 21.73
N CYS A 16 -26.39 -44.22 21.45
CA CYS A 16 -26.23 -43.19 22.47
C CYS A 16 -27.55 -42.43 22.67
N ILE A 17 -27.88 -42.13 23.93
CA ILE A 17 -29.12 -41.47 24.32
C ILE A 17 -28.79 -40.12 24.97
N PHE A 18 -29.36 -39.05 24.45
CA PHE A 18 -29.17 -37.70 24.99
C PHE A 18 -30.14 -37.45 26.15
N LYS A 19 -29.65 -37.53 27.39
CA LYS A 19 -30.44 -37.13 28.56
C LYS A 19 -29.59 -36.34 29.55
N ARG A 20 -29.71 -35.02 29.59
CA ARG A 20 -29.20 -34.22 30.73
C ARG A 20 -29.95 -34.68 31.99
N ARG A 21 -29.31 -35.29 32.98
CA ARG A 21 -30.03 -35.97 34.08
C ARG A 21 -29.60 -35.52 35.47
N PRO A 22 -30.57 -35.54 36.41
CA PRO A 22 -30.26 -35.75 37.83
C PRO A 22 -30.36 -37.21 38.29
N ASN A 23 -31.10 -38.10 37.60
CA ASN A 23 -31.43 -39.47 38.05
C ASN A 23 -31.17 -40.55 36.99
N SER A 24 -29.97 -40.69 36.44
CA SER A 24 -29.69 -41.69 35.37
C SER A 24 -29.62 -43.11 35.93
N LYS A 25 -30.34 -44.05 35.30
CA LYS A 25 -30.11 -45.50 35.51
C LYS A 25 -28.80 -45.88 34.82
N GLU A 26 -28.07 -46.84 35.37
CA GLU A 26 -26.89 -47.46 34.74
C GLU A 26 -27.20 -47.85 33.28
N GLY A 27 -26.35 -47.43 32.35
CA GLY A 27 -26.46 -47.76 30.92
C GLY A 27 -26.70 -46.60 29.95
N GLU A 28 -26.67 -45.33 30.39
CA GLU A 28 -26.73 -44.19 29.47
C GLU A 28 -25.34 -43.80 28.98
N LEU A 29 -25.06 -44.08 27.70
CA LEU A 29 -23.83 -43.63 27.04
C LEU A 29 -24.05 -42.24 26.42
N PHE A 30 -23.47 -41.24 27.08
CA PHE A 30 -23.39 -39.85 26.67
C PHE A 30 -22.31 -39.68 25.59
N GLY A 31 -22.38 -38.67 24.74
CA GLY A 31 -21.39 -38.41 23.69
C GLY A 31 -21.58 -37.03 23.07
N CYS A 32 -20.73 -36.70 22.09
CA CYS A 32 -20.79 -35.41 21.40
C CYS A 32 -20.36 -35.52 19.93
N ASN A 33 -20.67 -34.49 19.15
CA ASN A 33 -20.24 -34.40 17.75
C ASN A 33 -18.80 -33.89 17.68
N CYS A 34 -17.97 -34.56 16.89
CA CYS A 34 -16.65 -34.05 16.51
C CYS A 34 -16.81 -32.76 15.69
N ASP A 35 -16.14 -31.68 16.07
CA ASP A 35 -16.21 -30.39 15.38
C ASP A 35 -15.55 -30.43 13.99
N GLY A 36 -14.62 -31.36 13.74
CA GLY A 36 -14.00 -31.61 12.44
C GLY A 36 -14.90 -32.40 11.48
N CYS A 37 -15.14 -33.69 11.78
CA CYS A 37 -15.87 -34.58 10.87
C CYS A 37 -17.38 -34.69 11.15
N LYS A 38 -17.92 -33.96 12.14
CA LYS A 38 -19.33 -33.94 12.55
C LYS A 38 -19.94 -35.26 13.01
N ARG A 39 -19.19 -36.38 12.95
CA ARG A 39 -19.57 -37.70 13.47
C ARG A 39 -19.80 -37.66 14.98
N PHE A 40 -20.79 -38.43 15.44
CA PHE A 40 -21.10 -38.58 16.86
C PHE A 40 -20.17 -39.61 17.52
N ILE A 41 -19.54 -39.22 18.63
CA ILE A 41 -18.58 -40.06 19.36
C ILE A 41 -19.08 -40.21 20.79
N CYS A 42 -19.21 -41.45 21.29
CA CYS A 42 -19.57 -41.66 22.69
C CYS A 42 -18.43 -41.23 23.61
N LYS A 43 -18.77 -40.93 24.86
CA LYS A 43 -17.86 -40.51 25.92
C LYS A 43 -16.64 -41.43 26.01
N ASP A 44 -16.86 -42.75 25.97
CA ASP A 44 -15.79 -43.75 26.11
C ASP A 44 -14.85 -43.74 24.90
N CYS A 45 -15.39 -43.76 23.68
CA CYS A 45 -14.57 -43.70 22.47
C CYS A 45 -13.91 -42.33 22.25
N GLY A 46 -14.51 -41.27 22.80
CA GLY A 46 -13.97 -39.90 22.78
C GLY A 46 -12.97 -39.64 23.90
N ASN A 47 -12.81 -40.57 24.84
CA ASN A 47 -12.07 -40.41 26.09
C ASN A 47 -12.44 -39.11 26.82
N LEU A 48 -13.74 -38.86 26.97
CA LEU A 48 -14.29 -37.69 27.62
C LEU A 48 -14.73 -38.04 29.04
N SER A 49 -14.60 -37.09 29.96
CA SER A 49 -15.30 -37.13 31.24
C SER A 49 -16.78 -36.76 31.06
N THR A 50 -17.60 -37.03 32.08
CA THR A 50 -19.01 -36.62 32.07
C THR A 50 -19.10 -35.09 31.99
N THR A 51 -18.28 -34.39 32.78
CA THR A 51 -18.22 -32.92 32.82
C THR A 51 -17.83 -32.32 31.47
N GLU A 52 -16.83 -32.89 30.78
CA GLU A 52 -16.44 -32.43 29.44
C GLU A 52 -17.56 -32.66 28.43
N THR A 53 -18.23 -33.81 28.50
CA THR A 53 -19.37 -34.11 27.62
C THR A 53 -20.49 -33.09 27.83
N ASP A 54 -20.80 -32.74 29.08
CA ASP A 54 -21.81 -31.73 29.40
C ASP A 54 -21.42 -30.34 28.91
N ALA A 55 -20.15 -29.94 29.08
CA ALA A 55 -19.63 -28.66 28.59
C ALA A 55 -19.70 -28.57 27.05
N LEU A 56 -19.42 -29.66 26.35
CA LEU A 56 -19.49 -29.75 24.88
C LEU A 56 -20.92 -29.78 24.32
N LEU A 57 -21.92 -30.01 25.17
CA LEU A 57 -23.35 -29.97 24.79
C LEU A 57 -23.98 -28.59 25.06
N LEU A 58 -23.24 -27.64 25.63
CA LEU A 58 -23.71 -26.25 25.78
C LEU A 58 -23.82 -25.60 24.40
N GLN A 59 -24.94 -24.91 24.15
CA GLN A 59 -25.20 -24.27 22.84
C GLN A 59 -24.13 -23.21 22.48
N ASN A 60 -23.53 -22.57 23.48
CA ASN A 60 -22.47 -21.57 23.32
C ASN A 60 -21.15 -22.09 23.92
N LYS A 61 -20.68 -23.26 23.47
CA LYS A 61 -19.37 -23.78 23.87
C LYS A 61 -18.25 -22.98 23.19
N SER A 62 -17.25 -22.55 23.97
CA SER A 62 -15.96 -22.08 23.45
C SER A 62 -14.98 -23.22 23.19
N LEU A 63 -15.30 -24.43 23.68
CA LEU A 63 -14.45 -25.61 23.61
C LEU A 63 -14.77 -26.44 22.35
N LEU A 64 -13.73 -26.69 21.55
CA LEU A 64 -13.80 -27.61 20.40
C LEU A 64 -13.42 -29.03 20.82
N PHE A 65 -14.10 -30.01 20.26
CA PHE A 65 -13.80 -31.43 20.40
C PHE A 65 -13.49 -32.04 19.04
N PHE A 66 -12.36 -32.74 18.96
CA PHE A 66 -11.96 -33.50 17.78
C PHE A 66 -11.82 -34.99 18.14
N CYS A 67 -12.35 -35.88 17.31
CA CYS A 67 -12.13 -37.32 17.45
C CYS A 67 -10.66 -37.67 17.15
N MET A 68 -10.21 -38.86 17.56
CA MET A 68 -8.81 -39.28 17.41
C MET A 68 -8.31 -39.21 15.97
N GLU A 69 -9.13 -39.58 14.98
CA GLU A 69 -8.79 -39.45 13.56
C GLU A 69 -8.59 -37.98 13.16
N CYS A 70 -9.50 -37.09 13.55
CA CYS A 70 -9.35 -35.66 13.28
C CYS A 70 -8.16 -35.05 14.03
N LYS A 71 -7.90 -35.46 15.28
CA LYS A 71 -6.71 -35.07 16.05
C LYS A 71 -5.42 -35.51 15.36
N ALA A 72 -5.41 -36.70 14.77
CA ALA A 72 -4.30 -37.20 13.98
C ALA A 72 -4.10 -36.46 12.64
N CYS A 73 -5.09 -35.67 12.19
CA CYS A 73 -4.94 -34.71 11.10
C CYS A 73 -4.39 -33.35 11.56
N PHE A 74 -4.18 -33.13 12.86
CA PHE A 74 -3.48 -31.97 13.43
C PHE A 74 -2.04 -32.25 13.93
N PRO A 75 -1.20 -33.10 13.28
CA PRO A 75 0.17 -33.34 13.75
C PRO A 75 1.06 -32.10 13.58
N GLU A 76 0.61 -31.11 12.81
CA GLU A 76 1.38 -29.94 12.43
C GLU A 76 1.16 -28.71 13.31
N ILE A 77 0.49 -28.78 14.47
CA ILE A 77 0.32 -27.58 15.33
C ILE A 77 1.68 -27.00 15.73
N ASN A 78 2.66 -27.86 16.05
CA ASN A 78 4.02 -27.41 16.36
C ASN A 78 4.72 -26.81 15.12
N ASN A 79 4.49 -27.40 13.93
CA ASN A 79 5.03 -26.88 12.67
C ASN A 79 4.36 -25.55 12.27
N LEU A 80 3.08 -25.37 12.62
CA LEU A 80 2.31 -24.17 12.38
C LEU A 80 2.82 -23.02 13.24
N SER A 81 3.15 -23.28 14.51
CA SER A 81 3.78 -22.28 15.38
C SER A 81 5.12 -21.83 14.80
N GLN A 82 5.98 -22.76 14.39
CA GLN A 82 7.26 -22.43 13.78
C GLN A 82 7.10 -21.64 12.47
N HIS A 83 6.13 -22.03 11.63
CA HIS A 83 5.84 -21.33 10.39
C HIS A 83 5.26 -19.93 10.64
N TYR A 84 4.43 -19.77 11.66
CA TYR A 84 3.92 -18.48 12.11
C TYR A 84 5.06 -17.57 12.57
N ASP A 85 5.97 -18.06 13.40
CA ASP A 85 7.12 -17.29 13.89
C ASP A 85 8.02 -16.84 12.72
N GLN A 86 8.31 -17.75 11.77
CA GLN A 86 9.07 -17.42 10.56
C GLN A 86 8.37 -16.37 9.67
N LEU A 87 7.05 -16.45 9.54
CA LEU A 87 6.29 -15.44 8.80
C LEU A 87 6.30 -14.10 9.54
N SER A 88 6.17 -14.11 10.86
CA SER A 88 6.25 -12.93 11.72
C SER A 88 7.61 -12.24 11.56
N ASP A 89 8.71 -12.98 11.63
CA ASP A 89 10.06 -12.44 11.44
C ASP A 89 10.25 -11.83 10.05
N LYS A 90 9.75 -12.52 9.01
CA LYS A 90 9.78 -12.01 7.63
C LYS A 90 8.95 -10.74 7.46
N LEU A 91 7.82 -10.63 8.15
CA LEU A 91 7.00 -9.43 8.13
C LEU A 91 7.74 -8.26 8.75
N VAL A 92 8.32 -8.43 9.94
CA VAL A 92 9.12 -7.39 10.61
C VAL A 92 10.29 -6.92 9.74
N LEU A 93 10.98 -7.84 9.07
CA LEU A 93 12.07 -7.48 8.16
C LEU A 93 11.57 -6.66 6.96
N LYS A 94 10.42 -7.02 6.40
CA LYS A 94 9.82 -6.27 5.28
C LYS A 94 9.30 -4.91 5.72
N GLU A 95 8.71 -4.79 6.90
CA GLU A 95 8.27 -3.51 7.46
C GLU A 95 9.45 -2.55 7.64
N LYS A 96 10.58 -3.05 8.17
CA LYS A 96 11.81 -2.26 8.28
C LYS A 96 12.34 -1.83 6.92
N TYR A 97 12.34 -2.72 5.93
CA TYR A 97 12.77 -2.41 4.58
C TYR A 97 11.88 -1.33 3.92
N ILE A 98 10.56 -1.42 4.10
CA ILE A 98 9.61 -0.41 3.62
C ILE A 98 9.87 0.94 4.28
N SER A 99 10.05 0.98 5.60
CA SER A 99 10.33 2.22 6.33
C SER A 99 11.62 2.91 5.86
N ASN A 100 12.66 2.12 5.54
CA ASN A 100 13.89 2.66 4.96
C ASN A 100 13.64 3.26 3.57
N LEU A 101 12.92 2.55 2.69
CA LEU A 101 12.59 3.05 1.35
C LEU A 101 11.74 4.32 1.40
N GLU A 102 10.80 4.43 2.33
CA GLU A 102 10.00 5.64 2.54
C GLU A 102 10.88 6.85 2.91
N THR A 103 11.89 6.62 3.76
CA THR A 103 12.88 7.65 4.13
C THR A 103 13.70 8.07 2.92
N ASP A 104 14.24 7.12 2.15
CA ASP A 104 15.04 7.41 0.95
C ASP A 104 14.22 8.18 -0.09
N ILE A 105 12.94 7.85 -0.27
CA ILE A 105 12.04 8.57 -1.17
C ILE A 105 11.86 10.02 -0.75
N GLU A 106 11.66 10.29 0.54
CA GLU A 106 11.46 11.66 1.02
C GLU A 106 12.76 12.47 0.91
N ASP A 107 13.92 11.87 1.19
CA ASP A 107 15.23 12.49 0.99
C ASP A 107 15.46 12.84 -0.50
N LEU A 108 15.17 11.91 -1.42
CA LEU A 108 15.29 12.16 -2.86
C LEU A 108 14.35 13.28 -3.32
N LYS A 109 13.12 13.31 -2.81
CA LYS A 109 12.12 14.32 -3.15
C LYS A 109 12.51 15.71 -2.64
N THR A 110 13.05 15.81 -1.43
CA THR A 110 13.55 17.07 -0.89
C THR A 110 14.74 17.58 -1.70
N ASN A 111 15.69 16.71 -2.05
CA ASN A 111 16.84 17.04 -2.90
C ASN A 111 16.40 17.54 -4.29
N LEU A 112 15.48 16.82 -4.95
CA LEU A 112 14.95 17.24 -6.26
C LEU A 112 14.24 18.59 -6.19
N LYS A 113 13.48 18.85 -5.12
CA LYS A 113 12.80 20.14 -4.93
C LYS A 113 13.81 21.28 -4.77
N GLN A 114 14.87 21.08 -3.98
CA GLN A 114 15.93 22.07 -3.83
C GLN A 114 16.64 22.36 -5.15
N GLU A 115 16.88 21.33 -5.97
CA GLU A 115 17.51 21.49 -7.28
C GLU A 115 16.62 22.28 -8.25
N ILE A 116 15.31 22.00 -8.28
CA ILE A 116 14.34 22.76 -9.07
C ILE A 116 14.34 24.24 -8.66
N ASP A 117 14.34 24.53 -7.36
CA ASP A 117 14.35 25.90 -6.84
C ASP A 117 15.69 26.62 -7.09
N ARG A 118 16.80 25.88 -7.18
CA ARG A 118 18.09 26.43 -7.63
C ARG A 118 18.02 26.82 -9.11
N LEU A 119 17.60 25.89 -9.96
CA LEU A 119 17.52 26.11 -11.41
C LEU A 119 16.54 27.23 -11.78
N LYS A 120 15.42 27.36 -11.08
CA LYS A 120 14.49 28.48 -11.26
C LYS A 120 15.17 29.83 -11.01
N ARG A 121 15.88 29.98 -9.90
CA ARG A 121 16.62 31.22 -9.58
C ARG A 121 17.69 31.54 -10.61
N GLU A 122 18.41 30.52 -11.08
CA GLU A 122 19.40 30.70 -12.15
C GLU A 122 18.76 31.19 -13.46
N ASN A 123 17.60 30.65 -13.83
CA ASN A 123 16.86 31.11 -15.01
C ASN A 123 16.33 32.53 -14.85
N GLU A 124 15.74 32.88 -13.70
CA GLU A 124 15.27 34.26 -13.44
C GLU A 124 16.42 35.30 -13.55
N MET A 125 17.61 34.94 -13.08
CA MET A 125 18.79 35.79 -13.25
C MET A 125 19.22 35.93 -14.72
N LYS A 126 19.13 34.84 -15.49
CA LYS A 126 19.43 34.84 -16.93
C LYS A 126 18.41 35.63 -17.72
N ASP A 127 17.12 35.48 -17.43
CA ASP A 127 16.04 36.27 -18.04
C ASP A 127 16.27 37.77 -17.80
N SER A 128 16.56 38.15 -16.55
CA SER A 128 16.93 39.54 -16.21
C SER A 128 18.18 40.03 -16.96
N HIS A 129 19.11 39.13 -17.29
CA HIS A 129 20.29 39.48 -18.09
C HIS A 129 19.95 39.66 -19.57
N ILE A 130 19.11 38.78 -20.12
CA ILE A 130 18.58 38.86 -21.48
C ILE A 130 17.83 40.19 -21.66
N ASP A 131 16.91 40.54 -20.75
CA ASP A 131 16.16 41.81 -20.78
C ASP A 131 17.06 43.06 -20.81
N ARG A 132 18.24 42.98 -20.17
CA ARG A 132 19.22 44.07 -20.18
C ARG A 132 19.97 44.14 -21.50
N LEU A 133 20.32 43.00 -22.07
CA LEU A 133 20.98 42.94 -23.38
C LEU A 133 20.03 43.40 -24.48
N GLU A 134 18.78 42.95 -24.48
CA GLU A 134 17.76 43.36 -25.45
C GLU A 134 17.57 44.89 -25.46
N ARG A 135 17.46 45.50 -24.26
CA ARG A 135 17.39 46.97 -24.15
C ARG A 135 18.60 47.68 -24.75
N ARG A 136 19.81 47.16 -24.51
CA ARG A 136 21.04 47.74 -25.06
C ARG A 136 21.12 47.59 -26.57
N THR A 137 20.73 46.43 -27.09
CA THR A 137 20.67 46.18 -28.53
C THR A 137 19.69 47.13 -29.19
N GLN A 138 18.50 47.34 -28.61
CA GLN A 138 17.52 48.30 -29.12
C GLN A 138 18.07 49.73 -29.17
N THR A 139 18.74 50.19 -28.10
CA THR A 139 19.37 51.52 -28.09
C THR A 139 20.43 51.66 -29.19
N LEU A 140 21.23 50.61 -29.42
CA LEU A 140 22.22 50.62 -30.50
C LEU A 140 21.57 50.64 -31.88
N ASP A 141 20.49 49.86 -32.09
CA ASP A 141 19.74 49.85 -33.34
C ASP A 141 19.15 51.24 -33.64
N ASP A 142 18.60 51.92 -32.62
CA ASP A 142 18.08 53.29 -32.75
C ASP A 142 19.20 54.29 -33.10
N GLU A 143 20.36 54.22 -32.42
CA GLU A 143 21.53 55.07 -32.70
C GLU A 143 22.09 54.87 -34.12
N VAL A 144 22.16 53.61 -34.59
CA VAL A 144 22.60 53.29 -35.95
C VAL A 144 21.62 53.86 -36.98
N PHE A 145 20.31 53.70 -36.76
CA PHE A 145 19.28 54.25 -37.64
C PHE A 145 19.36 55.79 -37.75
N GLU A 146 19.54 56.50 -36.62
CA GLU A 146 19.72 57.95 -36.64
C GLU A 146 20.99 58.36 -37.38
N ALA A 147 22.10 57.66 -37.16
CA ALA A 147 23.36 57.91 -37.87
C ALA A 147 23.21 57.73 -39.39
N GLU A 148 22.57 56.64 -39.83
CA GLU A 148 22.31 56.36 -41.25
C GLU A 148 21.47 57.47 -41.91
N ASN A 149 20.38 57.91 -41.25
CA ASN A 149 19.55 59.00 -41.75
C ASN A 149 20.29 60.33 -41.84
N ASN A 150 21.12 60.66 -40.84
CA ASN A 150 21.95 61.86 -40.87
C ASN A 150 22.96 61.83 -42.02
N TYR A 151 23.59 60.67 -42.27
CA TYR A 151 24.49 60.49 -43.41
C TYR A 151 23.77 60.66 -44.75
N LEU A 152 22.60 60.04 -44.94
CA LEU A 152 21.80 60.18 -46.16
C LEU A 152 21.41 61.64 -46.41
N THR A 153 20.96 62.34 -45.38
CA THR A 153 20.59 63.76 -45.46
C THR A 153 21.78 64.62 -45.88
N THR A 154 22.96 64.36 -45.31
CA THR A 154 24.20 65.08 -45.64
C THR A 154 24.61 64.85 -47.11
N ILE A 155 24.51 63.61 -47.59
CA ILE A 155 24.77 63.26 -48.98
C ILE A 155 23.81 64.02 -49.91
N ASP A 156 22.51 64.05 -49.61
CA ASP A 156 21.55 64.73 -50.49
C ASP A 156 21.72 66.25 -50.50
N LEU A 157 22.03 66.87 -49.36
CA LEU A 157 22.42 68.29 -49.29
C LEU A 157 23.67 68.58 -50.14
N SER A 158 24.67 67.69 -50.11
CA SER A 158 25.88 67.85 -50.93
C SER A 158 25.60 67.76 -52.43
N LYS A 159 24.67 66.89 -52.87
CA LYS A 159 24.23 66.81 -54.27
C LYS A 159 23.49 68.07 -54.74
N ILE A 160 22.74 68.73 -53.85
CA ILE A 160 22.02 69.98 -54.16
C ILE A 160 23.02 71.15 -54.32
N GLY A 161 24.02 71.25 -53.44
CA GLY A 161 25.06 72.29 -53.51
C GLY A 161 25.93 72.22 -54.77
N VAL A 162 26.14 71.02 -55.33
CA VAL A 162 26.88 70.85 -56.60
C VAL A 162 26.08 71.34 -57.82
N LYS A 163 24.74 71.30 -57.78
CA LYS A 163 23.89 71.81 -58.87
C LYS A 163 23.81 73.34 -58.94
N THR A 164 23.96 74.05 -57.82
CA THR A 164 23.86 75.51 -57.79
C THR A 164 25.14 76.23 -58.24
N CYS A 165 26.30 75.56 -58.24
CA CYS A 165 27.56 76.15 -58.71
C CYS A 165 27.77 76.10 -60.23
N GLN A 166 26.91 75.40 -61.01
CA GLN A 166 27.03 75.32 -62.47
C GLN A 166 26.14 76.30 -63.26
N LEU A 167 25.34 77.15 -62.58
CA LEU A 167 24.39 78.07 -63.24
C LEU A 167 24.78 79.55 -63.14
N GLY A 168 26.01 79.87 -62.72
CA GLY A 168 26.48 81.24 -62.49
C GLY A 168 27.60 81.75 -63.43
N ALA A 169 27.69 81.23 -64.66
CA ALA A 169 28.62 81.73 -65.67
C ALA A 169 27.89 81.95 -67.00
N GLY A 170 27.29 83.13 -67.15
CA GLY A 170 26.63 83.60 -68.37
C GLY A 170 26.50 85.11 -68.33
#